data_AF-A0A7G6S8J1-F1
#
_entry.id   AF-A0A7G6S8J1-F1
#
_cell.length_a   1.000
_cell.length_b   1.000
_cell.length_c   1.000
_cell.angle_alpha   90.00
_cell.angle_beta   90.00
_cell.angle_gamma   90.00
#
_symmetry.space_group_name_H-M   'P 1'
#
loop_
_entity.id
_entity.type
_entity.pdbx_description
1 polymer ?
#
loop_
_entity_poly.entity_id
_entity_poly.type
_entity_poly.pdbx_seq_one_letter_code
_entity_poly.pdbx_strand_id
1 'polypeptide(L)' 'MEHYEASLDLVWGVDAIGKLIGRSYQQTYHMIAGGKLPMVKQVGERYVVSRSKLIAFFMEDAA' A
#
# COMPACT_ATOMS: atom_id res chain seq x y z
N MET A 1 21.16 14.30 -19.66
CA MET A 1 20.97 14.10 -18.20
C MET A 1 19.83 13.11 -18.08
N GLU A 2 20.13 11.82 -17.89
CA GLU A 2 19.09 10.82 -17.67
C GLU A 2 18.48 11.11 -16.30
N HIS A 3 17.26 11.62 -16.29
CA HIS A 3 16.45 11.64 -15.09
C HIS A 3 16.09 10.18 -14.81
N TYR A 4 16.80 9.56 -13.87
CA TYR A 4 16.35 8.34 -13.22
C TYR A 4 15.10 8.74 -12.42
N GLU A 5 13.97 8.85 -13.12
CA GLU A 5 12.64 8.76 -12.55
C GLU A 5 12.64 7.40 -11.85
N ALA A 6 13.07 7.37 -10.60
CA ALA A 6 12.87 6.23 -9.73
C ALA A 6 11.36 6.08 -9.68
N SER A 7 10.83 5.24 -10.57
CA SER A 7 9.41 5.00 -10.75
C SER A 7 8.93 4.46 -9.41
N LEU A 8 8.48 5.35 -8.53
CA LEU A 8 7.98 4.95 -7.24
C LEU A 8 6.77 4.09 -7.57
N ASP A 9 6.85 2.77 -7.30
CA ASP A 9 5.75 1.81 -7.46
C ASP A 9 4.63 2.14 -6.44
N LEU A 10 4.03 3.32 -6.60
CA LEU A 10 3.00 3.86 -5.73
C LEU A 10 1.66 3.31 -6.20
N VAL A 11 1.02 2.63 -5.28
CA VAL A 11 -0.30 2.05 -5.42
C VAL A 11 -1.28 3.05 -4.82
N TRP A 12 -2.21 3.51 -5.65
CA TRP A 12 -3.21 4.50 -5.27
C TRP A 12 -4.58 3.85 -5.13
N GLY A 13 -5.24 4.16 -4.01
CA GLY A 13 -6.58 3.70 -3.68
C GLY A 13 -6.59 2.40 -2.88
N VAL A 14 -7.53 2.32 -1.94
CA VAL A 14 -7.74 1.14 -1.09
C VAL A 14 -8.06 -0.12 -1.91
N ASP A 15 -8.75 0.03 -3.05
CA ASP A 15 -9.04 -1.08 -3.95
C ASP A 15 -7.77 -1.69 -4.55
N ALA A 16 -6.84 -0.87 -5.04
CA ALA A 16 -5.58 -1.33 -5.61
C ALA A 16 -4.69 -1.99 -4.55
N ILE A 17 -4.67 -1.44 -3.33
CA ILE A 17 -3.98 -2.03 -2.18
C ILE A 17 -4.61 -3.38 -1.83
N GLY A 18 -5.94 -3.47 -1.80
CA GLY A 18 -6.68 -4.68 -1.51
C GLY A 18 -6.40 -5.79 -2.52
N LYS A 19 -6.41 -5.45 -3.81
CA LYS A 19 -6.05 -6.38 -4.89
C LYS A 19 -4.64 -6.93 -4.74
N LEU A 20 -3.69 -6.11 -4.29
CA LEU A 20 -2.31 -6.52 -4.03
C LEU A 20 -2.17 -7.54 -2.89
N ILE A 21 -2.99 -7.41 -1.84
CA ILE A 21 -2.98 -8.31 -0.68
C ILE A 21 -4.04 -9.43 -0.78
N GLY A 22 -4.76 -9.52 -1.91
CA GLY A 22 -5.84 -10.50 -2.11
C GLY A 22 -7.05 -10.28 -1.19
N ARG A 23 -7.33 -9.03 -0.79
CA ARG A 23 -8.45 -8.67 0.10
C ARG A 23 -9.47 -7.79 -0.59
N SER A 24 -10.70 -7.81 -0.07
CA SER A 24 -11.75 -6.89 -0.51
C SER A 24 -11.46 -5.45 -0.09
N TYR A 25 -12.07 -4.49 -0.78
CA TYR A 25 -11.99 -3.07 -0.45
C TYR A 25 -12.33 -2.81 1.03
N GLN A 26 -13.43 -3.38 1.52
CA GLN A 26 -13.91 -3.16 2.89
C GLN A 26 -12.92 -3.68 3.94
N GLN A 27 -12.38 -4.88 3.74
CA GLN A 27 -11.35 -5.45 4.62
C GLN A 27 -10.09 -4.59 4.63
N THR A 28 -9.66 -4.15 3.45
CA THR A 28 -8.46 -3.31 3.30
C THR A 28 -8.67 -1.95 3.98
N TYR A 29 -9.83 -1.32 3.78
CA TYR A 29 -10.19 -0.08 4.46
C TYR A 29 -10.19 -0.27 5.98
N HIS A 30 -10.79 -1.34 6.49
CA HIS A 30 -10.77 -1.66 7.91
C HIS A 30 -9.36 -1.89 8.45
N MET A 31 -8.46 -2.49 7.66
CA MET A 31 -7.06 -2.67 8.05
C MET A 31 -6.30 -1.34 8.08
N ILE A 32 -6.54 -0.46 7.12
CA ILE A 32 -5.92 0.87 7.08
C ILE A 32 -6.44 1.72 8.25
N ALA A 33 -7.77 1.81 8.41
CA ALA A 33 -8.41 2.56 9.48
C ALA A 33 -8.10 1.98 10.87
N GLY A 34 -7.95 0.66 10.97
CA GLY A 34 -7.56 -0.03 12.19
C GLY A 34 -6.05 -0.04 12.47
N GLY A 35 -5.23 0.67 11.67
CA GLY A 35 -3.80 0.81 11.90
C GLY A 35 -2.97 -0.46 11.63
N LYS A 36 -3.54 -1.48 10.99
CA LYS A 36 -2.84 -2.72 10.62
C LYS A 36 -1.90 -2.55 9.42
N LEU A 37 -2.05 -1.45 8.69
CA LEU A 37 -1.23 -1.11 7.53
C LEU A 37 -0.55 0.26 7.72
N PRO A 38 0.46 0.37 8.62
CA PRO A 38 1.10 1.64 8.96
C PRO A 38 1.89 2.26 7.79
N MET A 39 2.22 1.47 6.77
CA MET A 39 2.89 1.93 5.55
C MET A 39 1.97 2.68 4.58
N VAL A 40 0.65 2.49 4.71
CA VAL A 40 -0.33 3.18 3.86
C VAL A 40 -0.50 4.60 4.35
N LYS A 41 -0.26 5.57 3.48
CA LYS A 41 -0.41 6.99 3.78
C LYS A 41 -1.68 7.52 3.14
N GLN A 42 -2.41 8.35 3.86
CA GLN A 42 -3.49 9.13 3.27
C GLN A 42 -2.90 10.39 2.64
N VAL A 43 -3.17 10.60 1.36
CA VAL A 43 -2.80 11.81 0.62
C VAL A 43 -4.09 12.41 0.07
N GLY A 44 -4.60 13.44 0.77
CA GLY A 44 -5.90 14.04 0.50
C GLY A 44 -7.05 13.06 0.75
N GLU A 45 -7.85 12.79 -0.28
CA GLU A 45 -9.00 11.88 -0.24
C GLU A 45 -8.65 10.43 -0.63
N ARG A 46 -7.38 10.16 -0.97
CA ARG A 46 -6.94 8.84 -1.43
C ARG A 46 -5.85 8.27 -0.52
N TYR A 47 -5.79 6.94 -0.49
CA TYR A 47 -4.70 6.22 0.18
C TYR A 47 -3.63 5.85 -0.84
N VAL A 48 -2.37 6.01 -0.46
CA VAL A 48 -1.20 5.67 -1.27
C VAL A 48 -0.24 4.80 -0.47
N VAL A 49 0.35 3.82 -1.13
CA VAL A 49 1.39 2.97 -0.52
C VAL A 49 2.40 2.57 -1.58
N SER A 50 3.65 2.38 -1.18
CA SER A 50 4.62 1.74 -2.07
C SER A 50 4.39 0.24 -2.08
N ARG A 51 4.25 -0.35 -3.27
CA ARG A 51 4.13 -1.80 -3.46
C ARG A 51 5.24 -2.56 -2.75
N SER A 52 6.49 -2.11 -2.89
CA SER A 52 7.66 -2.74 -2.28
C SER A 52 7.61 -2.70 -0.76
N LYS A 53 7.13 -1.60 -0.15
CA LYS A 53 6.95 -1.52 1.31
C LYS A 53 5.84 -2.43 1.82
N LEU A 54 4.76 -2.54 1.05
CA LEU A 54 3.65 -3.44 1.39
C LEU A 54 4.14 -4.89 1.41
N ILE A 55 4.82 -5.32 0.34
CA ILE A 55 5.37 -6.67 0.24
C ILE A 55 6.42 -6.91 1.34
N ALA A 56 7.34 -5.98 1.57
CA ALA A 56 8.36 -6.10 2.61
C ALA A 56 7.74 -6.34 3.99
N PHE A 57 6.72 -5.56 4.37
CA PHE A 57 6.04 -5.73 5.66
C PHE A 57 5.37 -7.11 5.81
N PHE A 58 4.69 -7.59 4.77
CA PHE A 58 4.07 -8.91 4.81
C PHE A 58 5.10 -10.05 4.75
N MET A 59 6.25 -9.82 4.13
CA MET A 59 7.33 -10.79 4.03
C MET A 59 8.17 -10.85 5.31
N GLU A 60 8.35 -9.72 6.01
CA GLU A 60 8.98 -9.64 7.34
C GLU A 60 8.10 -10.25 8.43
N ASP A 61 6.77 -10.18 8.32
CA ASP A 61 5.81 -10.84 9.23
C ASP A 61 5.74 -12.36 9.02
N ALA A 62 6.26 -12.88 7.89
CA ALA A 62 6.25 -14.29 7.54
C ALA A 62 7.50 -15.07 7.98
N ALA A 63 8.38 -14.46 8.79
CA ALA A 63 9.64 -15.04 9.28
C ALA A 63 9.55 -15.63 10.70
#